data_AF-A0A9X7GFS9-F1
#
_entry.id   AF-A0A9X7GFS9-F1
#
_cell.length_a   1.000
_cell.length_b   1.000
_cell.length_c   1.000
_cell.angle_alpha   90.00
_cell.angle_beta   90.00
_cell.angle_gamma   90.00
#
_symmetry.space_group_name_H-M   'P 1'
#
loop_
_entity.id
_entity.type
_entity.pdbx_description
1 polymer ?
#
loop_
_entity_poly.entity_id
_entity_poly.type
_entity_poly.pdbx_seq_one_letter_code
_entity_poly.pdbx_strand_id
1 'polypeptide(L)'
;MIIGKKEMLETIEVFHNTREEMLENRKQLVSEGWSDNIRQTVLGATLVEMHVADQEDFKRKYPTVTIYEHGSNYYTNMPYVFCTKHERKVDAKNEIQ
;
A
#
# COMPACT_ATOMS: atom_id res chain seq x y z
N MET A 1 -6.98 -39.26 7.98
CA MET A 1 -5.98 -38.48 7.21
C MET A 1 -6.19 -37.02 7.56
N ILE A 2 -5.19 -36.36 8.15
CA ILE A 2 -5.25 -34.92 8.46
C ILE A 2 -4.27 -34.25 7.50
N ILE A 3 -4.78 -33.40 6.60
CA ILE A 3 -3.96 -32.58 5.72
C ILE A 3 -3.74 -31.25 6.42
N GLY A 4 -2.49 -30.92 6.77
CA GLY A 4 -2.12 -29.61 7.28
C GLY A 4 -2.00 -28.62 6.12
N LYS A 5 -2.82 -27.57 6.09
CA LYS A 5 -2.71 -26.49 5.10
C LYS A 5 -1.67 -25.47 5.58
N LYS A 6 -0.66 -25.18 4.77
CA LYS A 6 0.30 -24.09 5.01
C LYS A 6 -0.11 -22.89 4.17
N GLU A 7 -0.59 -21.84 4.83
CA GLU A 7 -0.93 -20.56 4.20
C GLU A 7 0.26 -19.60 4.34
N MET A 8 0.57 -18.84 3.29
CA MET A 8 1.49 -17.70 3.34
C MET A 8 0.71 -16.41 3.10
N LEU A 9 1.20 -15.31 3.68
CA LEU A 9 0.69 -13.97 3.41
C LEU A 9 1.59 -13.32 2.37
N GLU A 10 1.01 -13.02 1.22
CA GLU A 10 1.59 -12.14 0.21
C GLU A 10 1.19 -10.70 0.54
N THR A 11 2.10 -9.75 0.31
CA THR A 11 1.86 -8.34 0.60
C THR A 11 2.34 -7.48 -0.55
N ILE A 12 1.54 -6.50 -0.95
CA ILE A 12 1.91 -5.48 -1.93
C ILE A 12 1.76 -4.09 -1.33
N GLU A 13 2.63 -3.18 -1.76
CA GLU A 13 2.55 -1.74 -1.49
C GLU A 13 2.38 -1.03 -2.83
N VAL A 14 1.39 -0.14 -2.92
CA VAL A 14 0.99 0.51 -4.17
C VAL A 14 1.02 2.02 -3.97
N PHE A 15 1.77 2.70 -4.84
CA PHE A 15 1.81 4.16 -4.92
C PHE A 15 0.86 4.65 -6.02
N HIS A 16 0.09 5.68 -5.72
CA HIS A 16 -0.95 6.20 -6.60
C HIS A 16 -0.66 7.65 -6.96
N ASN A 17 -0.90 8.01 -8.21
CA ASN A 17 -0.65 9.36 -8.72
C ASN A 17 -1.85 10.29 -8.54
N THR A 18 -3.02 9.76 -8.18
CA THR A 18 -4.20 10.55 -7.81
C THR A 18 -5.01 9.85 -6.72
N ARG A 19 -5.89 10.59 -6.04
CA ARG A 19 -6.78 10.04 -5.03
C ARG A 19 -7.86 9.16 -5.67
N GLU A 20 -8.32 9.53 -6.86
CA GLU A 20 -9.31 8.83 -7.65
C GLU A 20 -8.79 7.45 -8.08
N GLU A 21 -7.58 7.42 -8.66
CA GLU A 21 -6.86 6.17 -9.02
C GLU A 21 -6.75 5.24 -7.81
N MET A 22 -6.35 5.78 -6.65
CA MET A 22 -6.25 5.00 -5.42
C MET A 22 -7.59 4.35 -5.04
N LEU A 23 -8.70 5.09 -5.12
CA LEU A 23 -10.01 4.57 -4.75
C LEU A 23 -10.49 3.49 -5.73
N GLU A 24 -10.22 3.64 -7.02
CA GLU A 24 -10.55 2.66 -8.06
C GLU A 24 -9.69 1.39 -7.92
N ASN A 25 -8.38 1.56 -7.78
CA ASN A 25 -7.44 0.46 -7.62
C ASN A 25 -7.73 -0.36 -6.35
N ARG A 26 -8.07 0.28 -5.22
CA ARG A 26 -8.48 -0.42 -4.00
C ARG A 26 -9.70 -1.32 -4.24
N LYS A 27 -10.73 -0.83 -4.94
CA LYS A 27 -11.92 -1.63 -5.25
C LYS A 27 -11.57 -2.82 -6.14
N GLN A 28 -10.71 -2.59 -7.15
CA GLN A 28 -10.23 -3.64 -8.03
C GLN A 28 -9.46 -4.72 -7.25
N LEU A 29 -8.47 -4.34 -6.43
CA LEU A 29 -7.68 -5.28 -5.62
C LEU A 29 -8.56 -6.13 -4.71
N VAL A 30 -9.55 -5.51 -4.05
CA VAL A 30 -10.52 -6.25 -3.22
C VAL A 30 -11.31 -7.26 -4.05
N SER A 31 -11.74 -6.91 -5.27
CA SER A 31 -12.43 -7.84 -6.18
C SER A 31 -11.54 -8.99 -6.67
N GLU A 32 -10.22 -8.79 -6.70
CA GLU A 32 -9.21 -9.79 -7.07
C GLU A 32 -8.78 -10.68 -5.89
N GLY A 33 -9.34 -10.46 -4.70
CA GLY A 33 -9.09 -11.26 -3.50
C GLY A 33 -7.96 -10.74 -2.61
N TRP A 34 -7.52 -9.49 -2.79
CA TRP A 34 -6.68 -8.79 -1.83
C TRP A 34 -7.52 -8.22 -0.68
N SER A 35 -6.87 -7.97 0.45
CA SER A 35 -7.45 -7.15 1.51
C SER A 35 -7.67 -5.72 1.02
N ASP A 36 -8.52 -4.97 1.73
CA ASP A 36 -8.47 -3.52 1.65
C ASP A 36 -7.14 -2.99 2.23
N ASN A 37 -6.93 -1.67 2.19
CA ASN A 37 -5.74 -1.03 2.73
C ASN A 37 -5.55 -1.35 4.22
N ILE A 38 -4.45 -2.01 4.54
CA ILE A 38 -4.09 -2.40 5.91
C ILE A 38 -3.34 -1.29 6.67
N ARG A 39 -2.95 -0.21 5.99
CA ARG A 39 -2.31 0.94 6.66
C ARG A 39 -3.34 1.64 7.53
N GLN A 40 -3.18 1.56 8.84
CA GLN A 40 -4.08 2.16 9.82
C GLN A 40 -3.31 2.85 10.95
N THR A 41 -3.90 3.90 11.52
CA THR A 41 -3.44 4.49 12.78
C THR A 41 -3.70 3.54 13.95
N VAL A 42 -3.13 3.84 15.12
CA VAL A 42 -3.44 3.12 16.36
C VAL A 42 -4.92 3.19 16.77
N LEU A 43 -5.68 4.15 16.22
CA LEU A 43 -7.11 4.31 16.44
C LEU A 43 -7.97 3.64 15.34
N GLY A 44 -7.35 2.89 14.43
CA GLY A 44 -8.06 2.19 13.34
C GLY A 44 -8.43 3.07 12.14
N ALA A 45 -8.10 4.36 12.15
CA ALA A 45 -8.32 5.24 10.99
C ALA A 45 -7.38 4.85 9.83
N THR A 46 -7.92 4.73 8.62
CA THR A 46 -7.15 4.38 7.42
C THR A 46 -6.12 5.45 7.08
N LEU A 47 -4.87 5.04 6.87
CA LEU A 47 -3.78 5.88 6.41
C LEU A 47 -3.55 5.68 4.91
N VAL A 48 -3.74 6.74 4.14
CA VAL A 48 -3.53 6.74 2.68
C VAL A 48 -2.36 7.60 2.24
N GLU A 49 -1.86 8.47 3.11
CA GLU A 49 -0.70 9.32 2.83
C GLU A 49 0.55 8.67 3.44
N MET A 50 1.67 8.76 2.74
CA MET A 50 2.99 8.40 3.24
C MET A 50 3.92 9.59 3.07
N HIS A 51 4.44 10.12 4.18
CA HIS A 51 5.39 11.23 4.13
C HIS A 51 6.72 10.79 3.52
N VAL A 52 7.29 11.66 2.69
CA VAL A 52 8.56 11.46 2.01
C VAL A 52 9.60 12.40 2.64
N ALA A 53 10.51 11.83 3.43
CA ALA A 53 11.58 12.58 4.08
C ALA A 53 12.69 13.01 3.10
N ASP A 54 13.09 12.10 2.21
CA ASP A 54 14.09 12.35 1.16
C ASP A 54 13.44 12.21 -0.22
N GLN A 55 13.12 13.34 -0.85
CA GLN A 55 12.47 13.35 -2.15
C GLN A 55 13.41 12.87 -3.28
N GLU A 56 14.72 13.07 -3.16
CA GLU A 56 15.68 12.71 -4.21
C GLU A 56 15.87 11.20 -4.26
N ASP A 57 16.06 10.55 -3.11
CA ASP A 57 16.11 9.09 -3.03
C ASP A 57 14.78 8.46 -3.47
N PHE A 58 13.65 9.03 -3.06
CA PHE A 58 12.34 8.52 -3.44
C PHE A 58 12.12 8.60 -4.95
N LYS A 59 12.38 9.75 -5.59
CA LYS A 59 12.25 9.91 -7.05
C LYS A 59 13.21 9.01 -7.82
N ARG A 60 14.38 8.69 -7.26
CA ARG A 60 15.30 7.71 -7.88
C ARG A 60 14.70 6.31 -7.92
N LYS A 61 13.98 5.90 -6.88
CA LYS A 61 13.34 4.57 -6.79
C LYS A 61 12.02 4.51 -7.56
N TYR A 62 11.24 5.58 -7.51
CA TYR A 62 9.89 5.67 -8.07
C TYR A 62 9.75 6.94 -8.92
N PRO A 63 10.42 7.02 -10.08
CA PRO A 63 10.51 8.25 -10.87
C PRO A 63 9.17 8.72 -11.45
N THR A 64 8.18 7.83 -11.52
CA THR A 64 6.84 8.10 -12.07
C THR A 64 5.79 8.43 -11.00
N VAL A 65 6.16 8.45 -9.72
CA VAL A 65 5.24 8.73 -8.61
C VAL A 65 5.20 10.22 -8.30
N THR A 66 3.99 10.76 -8.24
CA THR A 66 3.73 12.16 -7.93
C THR A 66 3.89 12.39 -6.43
N ILE A 67 4.81 13.30 -6.07
CA ILE A 67 4.97 13.78 -4.70
C ILE A 67 4.17 15.07 -4.56
N TYR A 68 3.32 15.11 -3.54
CA TYR A 68 2.50 16.24 -3.17
C TYR A 68 3.14 17.02 -2.03
N GLU A 69 2.84 18.31 -1.98
CA GLU A 69 3.16 19.16 -0.85
C GLU A 69 1.88 19.54 -0.12
N HIS A 70 1.91 19.54 1.21
CA HIS A 70 0.81 20.13 1.96
C HIS A 70 0.88 21.66 1.86
N GLY A 71 -0.28 22.31 1.76
CA GLY A 71 -0.36 23.76 1.87
C GLY A 71 0.03 24.24 3.27
N SER A 72 0.28 25.55 3.42
CA SER A 72 0.78 26.20 4.64
C SER A 72 -0.06 26.02 5.91
N ASN A 73 -1.23 25.40 5.82
CA ASN A 73 -2.18 25.20 6.93
C ASN A 73 -2.05 23.82 7.59
N TYR A 74 -1.15 22.96 7.13
CA TYR A 74 -0.92 21.64 7.74
C TYR A 74 0.13 21.71 8.85
N TYR A 75 -0.10 20.93 9.91
CA TYR A 75 0.83 20.81 11.04
C TYR A 75 2.20 20.23 10.62
N THR A 76 2.25 19.55 9.47
CA THR A 76 3.47 19.05 8.85
C THR A 76 3.56 19.57 7.41
N ASN A 77 4.57 20.39 7.13
CA ASN A 77 4.92 20.77 5.74
C ASN A 77 5.72 19.66 5.04
N MET A 78 5.53 18.39 5.44
CA MET A 78 6.27 17.28 4.87
C MET A 78 5.60 16.82 3.57
N PRO A 79 6.35 16.70 2.47
CA PRO A 79 5.84 16.12 1.23
C PRO A 79 5.28 14.72 1.45
N TYR A 80 4.32 14.31 0.63
CA TYR A 80 3.67 13.01 0.76
C TYR A 80 3.32 12.40 -0.59
N VAL A 81 3.04 11.10 -0.58
CA VAL A 81 2.48 10.34 -1.71
C VAL A 81 1.24 9.59 -1.25
N PHE A 82 0.33 9.27 -2.18
CA PHE A 82 -0.73 8.32 -1.89
C PHE A 82 -0.17 6.89 -1.93
N CYS A 83 -0.34 6.16 -0.84
CA CYS A 83 0.20 4.82 -0.66
C CYS A 83 -0.79 3.92 0.09
N THR A 84 -1.04 2.74 -0.45
CA THR A 84 -1.85 1.69 0.17
C THR A 84 -1.06 0.40 0.27
N LYS A 85 -1.39 -0.43 1.27
CA LYS A 85 -0.77 -1.74 1.45
C LYS A 85 -1.84 -2.79 1.56
N HIS A 86 -1.65 -3.92 0.90
CA HIS A 86 -2.66 -4.96 0.76
C HIS A 86 -2.05 -6.33 1.01
N GLU A 87 -2.84 -7.22 1.58
CA GLU A 87 -2.45 -8.59 1.89
C GLU A 87 -3.37 -9.59 1.21
N ARG A 88 -2.82 -10.74 0.82
CA ARG A 88 -3.59 -11.86 0.32
C ARG A 88 -3.00 -13.16 0.83
N LYS A 89 -3.88 -14.11 1.15
CA LYS A 89 -3.47 -15.48 1.47
C LYS A 89 -3.16 -16.24 0.18
N VAL A 90 -1.97 -16.83 0.13
CA VAL A 90 -1.55 -17.72 -0.96
C VAL A 90 -1.18 -19.08 -0.38
N ASP A 91 -1.49 -20.15 -1.12
CA ASP A 91 -1.07 -21.48 -0.72
C ASP A 91 0.44 -21.58 -0.87
N ALA A 92 1.14 -22.02 0.19
CA ALA A 92 2.54 -22.37 0.06
C ALA A 92 2.65 -23.52 -0.94
N LYS A 93 3.16 -23.27 -2.15
CA LYS A 93 3.47 -24.38 -3.06
C LYS A 93 4.42 -25.34 -2.32
N ASN A 94 4.02 -26.60 -2.23
CA ASN A 94 4.97 -27.67 -1.95
C ASN A 94 5.95 -27.69 -3.12
N GLU A 95 7.10 -27.04 -2.95
CA GLU A 95 8.27 -27.26 -3.81
C GLU A 95 8.75 -28.69 -3.54
N ILE A 96 8.18 -29.65 -4.26
CA ILE A 96 8.81 -30.95 -4.46
C ILE A 96 9.65 -30.79 -5.73
N GLN A 97 10.95 -30.54 -5.54
CA GLN A 97 11.98 -30.83 -6.53
C GLN A 97 12.27 -32.33 -6.54
#